data_AF-K2A9W7-F1
#
_entry.id   AF-K2A9W7-F1
#
_cell.length_a   1.000
_cell.length_b   1.000
_cell.length_c   1.000
_cell.angle_alpha   90.00
_cell.angle_beta   90.00
_cell.angle_gamma   90.00
#
_symmetry.space_group_name_H-M   'P 1'
#
loop_
_entity.id
_entity.type
_entity.pdbx_description
1 polymer ?
#
loop_
_entity_poly.entity_id
_entity_poly.type
_entity_poly.pdbx_seq_one_letter_code
_entity_poly.pdbx_strand_id
1 'polypeptide(L)'
;MIEGQPIRLSTFVNELAGVARSNPQELNEVATQKTVFPTDAGHPIAETRRIGIKDNNASGYILGIHTHRTFPEEELEAMLQQALDQSKKLRLPWRKYRVDLKQTWEPEDFSKESSLPPYGSSKTTVTSTATTINPDSVRMINSNKDTQQAEIELEGNTMLVRADGRFRSRLKDIASGLDLQTATVRLSPDDTDRLIELSRTTPIAGLSSDQLKRKLQRNTQATFTFTPDSITQITESFFMLDLKTTDVPSLERRLGGVDLYKADGNQTSQIIELSKQYALDEILTTKRLEDVKKASDILRGIYFSAYGNYNISPDKAKDLLNEELQMLQSIYDPTAEKQLQLPPNMPLLVGDVVKKLATELLKEEITEPLENLSVEDYVQFLTSKGYIPPESQTQDSLPDTTIKERHLLQFYKQAYNQQPAEAIDLYQKGYPNTRPLITIDAETIRDGARIKKLKVLSLAKIFSLQIRQPASSSSKNNFGFGRTAHDRNEAQLSTTTNLGRSELLPLQEWACNRIGITFSH
;
A
#
# COMPACT_ATOMS: atom_id res chain seq x y z
N MET A 1 -38.72 -5.65 -10.98
CA MET A 1 -37.56 -4.98 -11.60
C MET A 1 -37.99 -4.49 -12.97
N ILE A 2 -38.13 -3.19 -13.17
CA ILE A 2 -38.34 -2.63 -14.51
C ILE A 2 -36.94 -2.44 -15.10
N GLU A 3 -36.55 -3.30 -16.04
CA GLU A 3 -35.33 -3.14 -16.85
C GLU A 3 -35.49 -1.89 -17.72
N GLY A 4 -35.13 -0.73 -17.17
CA GLY A 4 -34.82 0.45 -17.96
C GLY A 4 -33.46 0.27 -18.62
N GLN A 5 -33.31 0.70 -19.88
CA GLN A 5 -31.97 0.79 -20.47
C GLN A 5 -31.11 1.77 -19.65
N PRO A 6 -29.84 1.44 -19.37
CA PRO A 6 -28.98 2.33 -18.61
C PRO A 6 -28.84 3.68 -19.33
N ILE A 7 -29.05 4.77 -18.59
CA ILE A 7 -28.91 6.12 -19.13
C ILE A 7 -27.42 6.38 -19.41
N ARG A 8 -27.15 7.05 -20.52
CA ARG A 8 -25.79 7.50 -20.85
C ARG A 8 -25.29 8.50 -19.81
N LEU A 9 -24.05 8.35 -19.34
CA LEU A 9 -23.40 9.32 -18.44
C LEU A 9 -23.45 10.75 -19.03
N SER A 10 -23.32 10.87 -20.35
CA SER A 10 -23.45 12.15 -21.04
C SER A 10 -24.83 12.81 -20.86
N THR A 11 -25.93 12.03 -20.87
CA THR A 11 -27.28 12.51 -20.58
C THR A 11 -27.40 12.90 -19.10
N PHE A 12 -26.95 12.04 -18.20
CA PHE A 12 -26.97 12.28 -16.76
C PHE A 12 -26.22 13.57 -16.35
N VAL A 13 -25.03 13.79 -16.91
CA VAL A 13 -24.24 15.01 -16.69
C VAL A 13 -25.00 16.26 -17.16
N ASN A 14 -25.73 16.18 -18.28
CA ASN A 14 -26.52 17.30 -18.78
C ASN A 14 -27.75 17.58 -17.89
N GLU A 15 -28.40 16.55 -17.36
CA GLU A 15 -29.51 16.69 -16.40
C GLU A 15 -29.03 17.37 -15.12
N LEU A 16 -27.93 16.88 -14.54
CA LEU A 16 -27.33 17.49 -13.35
C LEU A 16 -26.89 18.94 -13.61
N ALA A 17 -26.42 19.26 -14.81
CA ALA A 17 -26.11 20.63 -15.19
C ALA A 17 -27.37 21.53 -15.20
N GLY A 18 -28.54 20.97 -15.55
CA GLY A 18 -29.83 21.63 -15.44
C GLY A 18 -30.21 21.90 -13.98
N VAL A 19 -30.13 20.87 -13.13
CA VAL A 19 -30.36 20.98 -11.68
C VAL A 19 -29.42 22.00 -11.05
N ALA A 20 -28.15 22.04 -11.46
CA ALA A 20 -27.17 22.95 -10.90
C ALA A 20 -27.50 24.41 -11.15
N ARG A 21 -28.20 24.70 -12.26
CA ARG A 21 -28.66 26.05 -12.61
C ARG A 21 -29.93 26.44 -11.85
N SER A 22 -30.80 25.47 -11.56
CA SER A 22 -32.09 25.74 -10.91
C SER A 22 -32.04 25.67 -9.39
N ASN A 23 -31.32 24.69 -8.82
CA ASN A 23 -31.19 24.48 -7.39
C ASN A 23 -29.82 23.83 -7.04
N PRO A 24 -28.78 24.63 -6.80
CA PRO A 24 -27.44 24.11 -6.53
C PRO A 24 -27.29 23.38 -5.18
N GLN A 25 -28.19 23.63 -4.22
CA GLN A 25 -28.08 23.08 -2.86
C GLN A 25 -28.40 21.57 -2.79
N GLU A 26 -29.19 21.04 -3.74
CA GLU A 26 -29.66 19.64 -3.74
C GLU A 26 -28.84 18.72 -4.68
N LEU A 27 -27.85 19.28 -5.38
CA LEU A 27 -27.12 18.59 -6.45
C LEU A 27 -26.54 17.24 -6.05
N ASN A 28 -25.89 17.19 -4.89
CA ASN A 28 -25.19 15.99 -4.45
C ASN A 28 -26.18 14.88 -4.05
N GLU A 29 -27.31 15.25 -3.47
CA GLU A 29 -28.38 14.31 -3.11
C GLU A 29 -29.00 13.69 -4.36
N VAL A 30 -29.34 14.52 -5.35
CA VAL A 30 -29.90 14.07 -6.64
C VAL A 30 -28.92 13.14 -7.37
N ALA A 31 -27.63 13.50 -7.41
CA ALA A 31 -26.61 12.69 -8.07
C ALA A 31 -26.45 11.31 -7.42
N THR A 32 -26.53 11.25 -6.08
CA THR A 32 -26.39 10.01 -5.33
C THR A 32 -27.62 9.12 -5.49
N GLN A 33 -28.83 9.68 -5.42
CA GLN A 33 -30.09 8.92 -5.59
C GLN A 33 -30.24 8.29 -6.97
N LYS A 34 -29.73 8.95 -8.02
CA LYS A 34 -29.87 8.50 -9.41
C LYS A 34 -28.75 7.55 -9.88
N THR A 35 -27.77 7.25 -9.05
CA THR A 35 -26.66 6.38 -9.46
C THR A 35 -26.75 5.04 -8.76
N VAL A 36 -26.71 3.97 -9.55
CA VAL A 36 -26.80 2.60 -9.05
C VAL A 36 -25.42 1.95 -9.18
N PHE A 37 -24.91 1.48 -8.04
CA PHE A 37 -23.72 0.63 -8.00
C PHE A 37 -24.13 -0.83 -7.91
N PRO A 38 -23.36 -1.76 -8.50
CA PRO A 38 -23.61 -3.18 -8.35
C PRO A 38 -23.54 -3.57 -6.87
N THR A 39 -24.58 -4.24 -6.38
CA THR A 39 -24.60 -4.86 -5.05
C THR A 39 -24.01 -6.26 -5.17
N ASP A 40 -22.70 -6.39 -5.06
CA ASP A 40 -22.07 -7.72 -4.99
C ASP A 40 -21.97 -8.16 -3.52
N ALA A 41 -22.56 -9.32 -3.25
CA ALA A 41 -22.42 -10.08 -2.03
C ALA A 41 -21.03 -10.76 -2.01
N GLY A 42 -20.25 -10.57 -0.95
CA GLY A 42 -19.24 -11.56 -0.57
C GLY A 42 -17.78 -11.14 -0.35
N HIS A 43 -17.40 -9.85 -0.40
CA HIS A 43 -16.02 -9.47 -0.04
C HIS A 43 -15.94 -8.29 0.94
N PRO A 44 -15.38 -8.50 2.15
CA PRO A 44 -15.20 -7.47 3.16
C PRO A 44 -13.84 -6.77 2.93
N ILE A 45 -13.77 -5.89 1.94
CA ILE A 45 -12.73 -4.86 1.92
C ILE A 45 -13.47 -3.53 1.82
N ALA A 46 -13.19 -2.61 2.76
CA ALA A 46 -13.87 -1.33 2.93
C ALA A 46 -14.09 -0.61 1.58
N GLU A 47 -15.27 -0.77 1.00
CA GLU A 47 -15.62 -0.22 -0.30
C GLU A 47 -15.80 1.30 -0.18
N THR A 48 -14.83 2.07 -0.65
CA THR A 48 -15.03 3.51 -0.79
C THR A 48 -15.71 3.79 -2.12
N ARG A 49 -17.04 3.72 -2.13
CA ARG A 49 -17.88 4.21 -3.23
C ARG A 49 -18.24 5.65 -2.94
N ARG A 50 -17.75 6.59 -3.74
CA ARG A 50 -18.03 8.02 -3.53
C ARG A 50 -18.45 8.67 -4.84
N ILE A 51 -19.63 9.28 -4.80
CA ILE A 51 -20.06 10.27 -5.78
C ILE A 51 -20.07 11.60 -5.06
N GLY A 52 -19.45 12.60 -5.67
CA GLY A 52 -19.40 13.94 -5.11
C GLY A 52 -19.59 14.98 -6.21
N ILE A 53 -20.44 15.97 -5.94
CA ILE A 53 -20.46 17.21 -6.70
C ILE A 53 -19.74 18.30 -5.90
N LYS A 54 -18.74 18.93 -6.52
CA LYS A 54 -17.99 20.03 -5.89
C LYS A 54 -18.11 21.29 -6.73
N ASP A 55 -18.35 22.42 -6.06
CA ASP A 55 -18.23 23.74 -6.68
C ASP A 55 -16.75 24.07 -6.91
N ASN A 56 -16.41 24.43 -8.15
CA ASN A 56 -15.12 24.93 -8.51
C ASN A 56 -15.30 26.41 -8.88
N ASN A 57 -14.95 27.30 -7.94
CA ASN A 57 -15.06 28.77 -8.01
C ASN A 57 -14.57 29.42 -9.33
N ALA A 58 -13.83 28.69 -10.19
CA ALA A 58 -13.30 29.14 -11.47
C ALA A 58 -14.01 28.58 -12.73
N SER A 59 -14.89 27.58 -12.62
CA SER A 59 -15.46 26.87 -13.79
C SER A 59 -16.86 26.25 -13.59
N GLY A 60 -17.49 26.42 -12.43
CA GLY A 60 -18.76 25.78 -12.08
C GLY A 60 -18.58 24.40 -11.43
N TYR A 61 -19.63 23.58 -11.46
CA TYR A 61 -19.69 22.30 -10.77
C TYR A 61 -18.94 21.17 -11.49
N ILE A 62 -18.36 20.25 -10.70
CA ILE A 62 -17.75 19.01 -11.19
C ILE A 62 -18.48 17.80 -10.61
N LEU A 63 -18.71 16.78 -11.42
CA LEU A 63 -19.15 15.44 -10.97
C LEU A 63 -17.93 14.54 -10.85
N GLY A 64 -17.69 14.00 -9.65
CA GLY A 64 -16.67 13.00 -9.37
C GLY A 64 -17.29 11.66 -9.02
N ILE A 65 -16.80 10.59 -9.66
CA ILE A 65 -17.17 9.20 -9.34
C ILE A 65 -15.86 8.47 -9.03
N HIS A 66 -15.80 7.91 -7.82
CA HIS A 66 -14.70 7.11 -7.33
C HIS A 66 -15.25 5.78 -6.84
N THR A 67 -14.71 4.69 -7.36
CA THR A 67 -15.11 3.35 -6.95
C THR A 67 -13.95 2.37 -7.08
N HIS A 68 -14.10 1.28 -6.33
CA HIS A 68 -13.14 0.21 -6.14
C HIS A 68 -13.89 -1.10 -6.33
N ARG A 69 -13.41 -1.96 -7.22
CA ARG A 69 -14.01 -3.28 -7.46
C ARG A 69 -12.95 -4.31 -7.78
N THR A 70 -13.11 -5.51 -7.23
CA THR A 70 -12.21 -6.63 -7.49
C THR A 70 -12.60 -7.31 -8.80
N PHE A 71 -11.62 -7.57 -9.66
CA PHE A 71 -11.79 -8.35 -10.89
C PHE A 71 -10.71 -9.44 -10.98
N PRO A 72 -10.98 -10.57 -11.62
CA PRO A 72 -9.92 -11.49 -12.04
C PRO A 72 -8.82 -10.76 -12.82
N GLU A 73 -7.58 -11.18 -12.65
CA GLU A 73 -6.41 -10.48 -13.21
C GLU A 73 -6.50 -10.29 -14.73
N GLU A 74 -6.84 -11.37 -15.44
CA GLU A 74 -6.97 -11.43 -16.90
C GLU A 74 -8.08 -10.50 -17.40
N GLU A 75 -9.19 -10.41 -16.67
CA GLU A 75 -10.31 -9.53 -17.01
C GLU A 75 -9.89 -8.07 -16.89
N LEU A 76 -9.23 -7.70 -15.79
CA LEU A 76 -8.77 -6.33 -15.56
C LEU A 76 -7.74 -5.90 -16.61
N GLU A 77 -6.81 -6.78 -16.96
CA GLU A 77 -5.83 -6.52 -18.02
C GLU A 77 -6.51 -6.29 -19.37
N ALA A 78 -7.48 -7.14 -19.73
CA ALA A 78 -8.27 -6.97 -20.95
C ALA A 78 -9.07 -5.65 -20.95
N MET A 79 -9.63 -5.25 -19.81
CA MET A 79 -10.32 -3.97 -19.66
C MET A 79 -9.36 -2.79 -19.83
N LEU A 80 -8.15 -2.84 -19.25
CA LEU A 80 -7.16 -1.78 -19.39
C LEU A 80 -6.68 -1.63 -20.84
N GLN A 81 -6.48 -2.75 -21.54
CA GLN A 81 -6.15 -2.75 -22.96
C GLN A 81 -7.28 -2.12 -23.79
N GLN A 82 -8.54 -2.49 -23.52
CA GLN A 82 -9.69 -1.85 -24.15
C GLN A 82 -9.78 -0.36 -23.83
N ALA A 83 -9.51 0.06 -22.59
CA ALA A 83 -9.52 1.47 -22.19
C ALA A 83 -8.49 2.27 -23.00
N LEU A 84 -7.27 1.72 -23.16
CA LEU A 84 -6.25 2.32 -24.01
C LEU A 84 -6.72 2.43 -25.46
N ASP A 85 -7.33 1.38 -26.01
CA ASP A 85 -7.78 1.40 -27.40
C ASP A 85 -8.97 2.33 -27.64
N GLN A 86 -9.89 2.47 -26.67
CA GLN A 86 -10.92 3.51 -26.70
C GLN A 86 -10.29 4.91 -26.60
N SER A 87 -9.29 5.09 -25.75
CA SER A 87 -8.61 6.37 -25.58
C SER A 87 -7.91 6.85 -26.86
N LYS A 88 -7.35 5.93 -27.66
CA LYS A 88 -6.74 6.22 -28.97
C LYS A 88 -7.76 6.76 -29.99
N LYS A 89 -9.06 6.51 -29.80
CA LYS A 89 -10.13 7.05 -30.66
C LYS A 89 -10.48 8.50 -30.31
N LEU A 90 -10.10 8.98 -29.13
CA LEU A 90 -10.36 10.34 -28.70
C LEU A 90 -9.58 11.37 -29.55
N ARG A 91 -10.19 12.53 -29.76
CA ARG A 91 -9.57 13.69 -30.40
C ARG A 91 -9.30 14.75 -29.34
N LEU A 92 -8.21 14.55 -28.59
CA LEU A 92 -7.82 15.48 -27.54
C LEU A 92 -7.07 16.68 -28.13
N PRO A 93 -7.41 17.92 -27.73
CA PRO A 93 -6.67 19.11 -28.14
C PRO A 93 -5.23 19.10 -27.63
N TRP A 94 -4.32 19.65 -28.43
CA TRP A 94 -2.90 19.74 -28.10
C TRP A 94 -2.67 20.49 -26.79
N ARG A 95 -1.78 19.96 -25.93
CA ARG A 95 -1.38 20.49 -24.61
C ARG A 95 -2.50 20.72 -23.59
N LYS A 96 -3.75 20.36 -23.89
CA LYS A 96 -4.87 20.46 -22.94
C LYS A 96 -5.00 19.25 -22.03
N TYR A 97 -4.44 18.12 -22.43
CA TYR A 97 -4.54 16.86 -21.72
C TYR A 97 -3.16 16.25 -21.55
N ARG A 98 -2.97 15.59 -20.42
CA ARG A 98 -1.82 14.76 -20.09
C ARG A 98 -2.30 13.32 -19.97
N VAL A 99 -1.57 12.40 -20.58
CA VAL A 99 -1.82 10.96 -20.52
C VAL A 99 -0.66 10.30 -19.81
N ASP A 100 -0.99 9.57 -18.75
CA ASP A 100 -0.06 8.83 -17.93
C ASP A 100 -0.40 7.34 -18.10
N LEU A 101 0.53 6.57 -18.67
CA LEU A 101 0.37 5.12 -18.87
C LEU A 101 1.42 4.41 -18.02
N LYS A 102 0.97 3.55 -17.11
CA LYS A 102 1.86 2.68 -16.32
C LYS A 102 1.82 1.27 -16.84
N GLN A 103 3.00 0.71 -17.07
CA GLN A 103 3.23 -0.66 -17.52
C GLN A 103 4.06 -1.38 -16.48
N THR A 104 3.84 -2.69 -16.34
CA THR A 104 4.58 -3.53 -15.41
C THR A 104 5.15 -4.76 -16.14
N TRP A 105 6.31 -5.22 -15.68
CA TRP A 105 7.01 -6.39 -16.20
C TRP A 105 7.42 -7.32 -15.07
N GLU A 106 7.48 -8.61 -15.39
CA GLU A 106 8.35 -9.53 -14.68
C GLU A 106 9.83 -9.17 -14.92
N PRO A 107 10.71 -9.33 -13.93
CA PRO A 107 12.13 -8.98 -14.05
C PRO A 107 12.83 -9.56 -15.28
N GLU A 108 12.52 -10.80 -15.65
CA GLU A 108 13.14 -11.52 -16.76
C GLU A 108 12.77 -10.93 -18.13
N ASP A 109 11.57 -10.37 -18.24
CA ASP A 109 11.01 -9.91 -19.52
C ASP A 109 11.37 -8.46 -19.82
N PHE A 110 11.57 -7.63 -18.79
CA PHE A 110 11.95 -6.22 -18.93
C PHE A 110 13.17 -6.02 -19.85
N SER A 111 14.21 -6.83 -19.68
CA SER A 111 15.45 -6.70 -20.48
C SER A 111 15.31 -7.13 -21.94
N LYS A 112 14.30 -7.96 -22.26
CA LYS A 112 14.04 -8.46 -23.62
C LYS A 112 13.30 -7.44 -24.48
N GLU A 113 12.60 -6.49 -23.86
CA GLU A 113 11.73 -5.52 -24.53
C GLU A 113 12.39 -4.15 -24.79
N SER A 114 13.66 -4.00 -24.42
CA SER A 114 14.47 -2.77 -24.23
C SER A 114 14.37 -1.66 -25.28
N SER A 115 13.19 -1.04 -25.37
CA SER A 115 12.91 0.17 -26.16
C SER A 115 11.98 1.11 -25.42
N LEU A 116 12.31 1.42 -24.16
CA LEU A 116 11.76 2.62 -23.54
C LEU A 116 12.30 3.85 -24.27
N PRO A 117 11.43 4.77 -24.74
CA PRO A 117 11.89 5.93 -25.48
C PRO A 117 12.88 6.74 -24.61
N PRO A 118 14.15 6.92 -25.05
CA PRO A 118 15.19 7.56 -24.22
C PRO A 118 14.89 9.02 -23.89
N TYR A 119 13.89 9.63 -24.55
CA TYR A 119 13.55 11.06 -24.48
C TYR A 119 12.07 11.29 -24.14
N GLY A 120 11.55 10.58 -23.14
CA GLY A 120 10.27 10.91 -22.50
C GLY A 120 10.49 11.28 -21.03
N SER A 121 9.54 12.01 -20.44
CA SER A 121 9.33 12.07 -18.99
C SER A 121 8.86 10.69 -18.49
N SER A 122 9.70 9.68 -18.68
CA SER A 122 9.43 8.31 -18.31
C SER A 122 10.24 7.96 -17.09
N LYS A 123 9.52 7.71 -15.98
CA LYS A 123 10.07 7.20 -14.73
C LYS A 123 9.99 5.68 -14.80
N THR A 124 11.11 4.99 -14.53
CA THR A 124 11.12 3.53 -14.36
C THR A 124 11.41 3.24 -12.91
N THR A 125 10.62 2.40 -12.26
CA THR A 125 10.77 2.06 -10.86
C THR A 125 10.80 0.54 -10.71
N VAL A 126 11.86 0.00 -10.10
CA VAL A 126 11.87 -1.37 -9.57
C VAL A 126 11.46 -1.29 -8.12
N THR A 127 10.43 -2.02 -7.76
CA THR A 127 10.00 -2.16 -6.37
C THR A 127 10.19 -3.60 -5.96
N SER A 128 10.90 -3.82 -4.86
CA SER A 128 10.99 -5.12 -4.20
C SER A 128 10.35 -4.99 -2.82
N THR A 129 9.25 -5.68 -2.60
CA THR A 129 8.52 -5.65 -1.33
C THR A 129 8.55 -7.03 -0.69
N ALA A 130 8.95 -7.09 0.57
CA ALA A 130 8.82 -8.27 1.40
C ALA A 130 8.11 -7.90 2.70
N THR A 131 7.22 -8.76 3.16
CA THR A 131 6.52 -8.57 4.42
C THR A 131 7.04 -9.59 5.40
N THR A 132 7.51 -9.10 6.54
CA THR A 132 7.88 -9.94 7.69
C THR A 132 6.97 -9.58 8.85
N ILE A 133 6.40 -10.59 9.50
CA ILE A 133 5.78 -10.38 10.82
C ILE A 133 6.86 -10.52 11.88
N ASN A 134 6.91 -9.57 12.82
CA ASN A 134 7.83 -9.62 13.96
C ASN A 134 7.64 -10.93 14.73
N PRO A 135 8.67 -11.79 14.85
CA PRO A 135 8.58 -13.07 15.55
C PRO A 135 8.51 -12.96 17.07
N ASP A 136 8.67 -11.77 17.64
CA ASP A 136 8.70 -11.53 19.08
C ASP A 136 7.38 -10.99 19.67
N SER A 137 6.34 -10.81 18.84
CA SER A 137 5.03 -10.29 19.27
C SER A 137 3.86 -11.17 18.83
N VAL A 138 2.78 -11.18 19.63
CA VAL A 138 1.49 -11.83 19.31
C VAL A 138 0.80 -11.15 18.12
N ARG A 139 0.00 -11.91 17.35
CA ARG A 139 -0.64 -11.38 16.13
C ARG A 139 -1.66 -10.27 16.42
N MET A 140 -2.39 -10.37 17.53
CA MET A 140 -3.35 -9.35 17.97
C MET A 140 -2.74 -7.94 18.14
N ILE A 141 -1.48 -7.84 18.57
CA ILE A 141 -0.77 -6.56 18.74
C ILE A 141 -0.10 -6.10 17.43
N ASN A 142 0.03 -6.99 16.43
CA ASN A 142 0.68 -6.67 15.16
C ASN A 142 -0.22 -5.87 14.22
N SER A 143 -0.40 -4.59 14.53
CA SER A 143 -0.57 -3.55 13.50
C SER A 143 0.71 -3.36 12.66
N ASN A 144 1.86 -3.84 13.14
CA ASN A 144 3.15 -3.69 12.50
C ASN A 144 3.49 -4.92 11.66
N LYS A 145 2.84 -5.04 10.50
CA LYS A 145 3.49 -5.72 9.36
C LYS A 145 4.73 -4.91 9.03
N ASP A 146 5.91 -5.41 9.35
CA ASP A 146 7.16 -4.80 8.89
C ASP A 146 7.28 -5.10 7.40
N THR A 147 6.73 -4.17 6.61
CA THR A 147 6.90 -4.17 5.17
C THR A 147 8.26 -3.58 4.92
N GLN A 148 9.15 -4.43 4.40
CA GLN A 148 10.48 -4.03 4.00
C GLN A 148 10.46 -3.83 2.49
N GLN A 149 11.01 -2.71 2.04
CA GLN A 149 10.97 -2.28 0.66
C GLN A 149 12.36 -1.85 0.19
N ALA A 150 12.69 -2.24 -1.03
CA ALA A 150 13.71 -1.57 -1.82
C ALA A 150 13.04 -0.94 -3.04
N GLU A 151 13.45 0.29 -3.36
CA GLU A 151 13.00 1.03 -4.52
C GLU A 151 14.20 1.48 -5.33
N ILE A 152 14.18 1.21 -6.63
CA ILE A 152 15.15 1.71 -7.59
C ILE A 152 14.41 2.54 -8.60
N GLU A 153 14.64 3.83 -8.56
CA GLU A 153 13.97 4.77 -9.42
C GLU A 153 14.95 5.31 -10.45
N LEU A 154 14.50 5.34 -11.69
CA LEU A 154 15.24 5.88 -12.80
C LEU A 154 14.43 7.02 -13.42
N GLU A 155 14.91 8.25 -13.17
CA GLU A 155 14.28 9.49 -13.61
C GLU A 155 15.32 10.35 -14.36
N GLY A 156 14.98 10.77 -15.58
CA GLY A 156 15.87 11.65 -16.36
C GLY A 156 17.19 10.96 -16.71
N ASN A 157 18.31 11.40 -16.14
CA ASN A 157 19.63 10.80 -16.26
C ASN A 157 20.16 10.27 -14.92
N THR A 158 19.30 10.10 -13.91
CA THR A 158 19.69 9.70 -12.56
C THR A 158 19.00 8.38 -12.20
N MET A 159 19.75 7.50 -11.56
CA MET A 159 19.21 6.37 -10.81
C MET A 159 19.35 6.65 -9.31
N LEU A 160 18.27 6.42 -8.58
CA LEU A 160 18.16 6.53 -7.14
C LEU A 160 17.83 5.15 -6.59
N VAL A 161 18.52 4.74 -5.52
CA VAL A 161 18.32 3.46 -4.84
C VAL A 161 18.02 3.74 -3.38
N ARG A 162 16.88 3.29 -2.90
CA ARG A 162 16.42 3.42 -1.51
C ARG A 162 16.07 2.04 -0.98
N ALA A 163 16.37 1.80 0.29
CA ALA A 163 15.96 0.57 0.95
C ALA A 163 15.79 0.77 2.45
N ASP A 164 14.84 0.04 3.01
CA ASP A 164 14.62 -0.06 4.45
C ASP A 164 14.84 -1.50 4.93
N GLY A 165 14.66 -1.69 6.25
CA GLY A 165 14.75 -3.00 6.89
C GLY A 165 16.00 -3.77 6.46
N ARG A 166 15.85 -5.08 6.26
CA ARG A 166 16.92 -5.99 5.84
C ARG A 166 17.41 -5.71 4.41
N PHE A 167 16.60 -5.10 3.54
CA PHE A 167 17.07 -4.68 2.20
C PHE A 167 18.19 -3.62 2.31
N ARG A 168 18.24 -2.85 3.39
CA ARG A 168 19.33 -1.85 3.59
C ARG A 168 20.72 -2.46 3.56
N SER A 169 20.88 -3.65 4.15
CA SER A 169 22.17 -4.36 4.15
C SER A 169 22.67 -4.67 2.72
N ARG A 170 21.75 -4.71 1.75
CA ARG A 170 22.03 -5.01 0.34
C ARG A 170 22.34 -3.78 -0.48
N LEU A 171 22.11 -2.58 0.06
CA LEU A 171 22.58 -1.35 -0.56
C LEU A 171 24.10 -1.36 -0.75
N LYS A 172 24.85 -2.08 0.08
CA LYS A 172 26.30 -2.25 -0.10
C LYS A 172 26.64 -3.06 -1.35
N ASP A 173 25.91 -4.15 -1.58
CA ASP A 173 26.06 -5.01 -2.76
C ASP A 173 25.63 -4.26 -4.03
N ILE A 174 24.57 -3.45 -3.93
CA ILE A 174 24.09 -2.58 -5.02
C ILE A 174 25.09 -1.44 -5.30
N ALA A 175 25.61 -0.77 -4.26
CA ALA A 175 26.58 0.33 -4.40
C ALA A 175 27.82 -0.10 -5.15
N SER A 176 28.37 -1.26 -4.77
CA SER A 176 29.56 -1.85 -5.40
C SER A 176 29.25 -2.47 -6.76
N GLY A 177 28.08 -3.07 -6.95
CA GLY A 177 27.69 -3.71 -8.20
C GLY A 177 27.34 -2.74 -9.32
N LEU A 178 26.88 -1.52 -9.02
CA LEU A 178 26.38 -0.57 -10.02
C LEU A 178 27.23 0.70 -10.15
N ASP A 179 28.36 0.79 -9.43
CA ASP A 179 29.21 1.98 -9.37
C ASP A 179 28.43 3.25 -8.99
N LEU A 180 27.61 3.15 -7.93
CA LEU A 180 26.87 4.31 -7.41
C LEU A 180 27.85 5.38 -6.92
N GLN A 181 27.57 6.65 -7.21
CA GLN A 181 28.51 7.76 -7.07
C GLN A 181 28.32 8.52 -5.75
N THR A 182 27.06 8.72 -5.35
CA THR A 182 26.70 9.52 -4.17
C THR A 182 25.90 8.67 -3.18
N ALA A 183 26.14 8.89 -1.89
CA ALA A 183 25.37 8.35 -0.78
C ALA A 183 24.82 9.50 0.07
N THR A 184 23.54 9.41 0.38
CA THR A 184 22.85 10.30 1.30
C THR A 184 22.69 9.59 2.64
N VAL A 185 23.33 10.15 3.67
CA VAL A 185 23.39 9.59 5.01
C VAL A 185 22.50 10.40 5.93
N ARG A 186 21.56 9.72 6.61
CA ARG A 186 20.86 10.23 7.77
C ARG A 186 21.77 10.07 8.99
N LEU A 187 22.00 11.14 9.72
CA LEU A 187 22.81 11.18 10.93
C LEU A 187 21.96 11.56 12.14
N SER A 188 22.20 10.90 13.26
CA SER A 188 21.66 11.30 14.56
C SER A 188 22.25 12.66 15.00
N PRO A 189 21.59 13.39 15.90
CA PRO A 189 22.17 14.60 16.48
C PRO A 189 23.53 14.34 17.13
N ASP A 190 23.66 13.24 17.88
CA ASP A 190 24.89 12.87 18.58
C ASP A 190 26.04 12.57 17.61
N ASP A 191 25.77 11.80 16.54
CA ASP A 191 26.77 11.52 15.51
C ASP A 191 27.13 12.77 14.71
N THR A 192 26.17 13.68 14.53
CA THR A 192 26.40 14.97 13.86
C THR A 192 27.36 15.84 14.67
N ASP A 193 27.11 15.99 15.98
CA ASP A 193 27.97 16.76 16.86
C ASP A 193 29.36 16.15 16.95
N ARG A 194 29.44 14.81 17.03
CA ARG A 194 30.70 14.07 16.99
C ARG A 194 31.48 14.32 15.69
N LEU A 195 30.81 14.29 14.53
CA LEU A 195 31.45 14.56 13.24
C LEU A 195 31.92 16.01 13.14
N ILE A 196 31.11 16.97 13.59
CA ILE A 196 31.50 18.38 13.63
C ILE A 196 32.76 18.56 14.48
N GLU A 197 32.82 17.94 15.67
CA GLU A 197 33.98 18.04 16.54
C GLU A 197 35.24 17.44 15.90
N LEU A 198 35.12 16.23 15.34
CA LEU A 198 36.22 15.55 14.65
C LEU A 198 36.70 16.32 13.41
N SER A 199 35.80 17.03 12.73
CA SER A 199 36.13 17.83 11.53
C SER A 199 36.90 19.12 11.83
N ARG A 200 37.02 19.53 13.09
CA ARG A 200 37.85 20.67 13.51
C ARG A 200 39.34 20.38 13.40
N THR A 201 39.72 19.12 13.59
CA THR A 201 41.13 18.69 13.60
C THR A 201 41.53 17.96 12.33
N THR A 202 40.61 17.29 11.64
CA THR A 202 40.90 16.63 10.37
C THR A 202 39.67 16.64 9.46
N PRO A 203 39.80 17.06 8.19
CA PRO A 203 38.69 17.06 7.24
C PRO A 203 37.99 15.69 7.13
N ILE A 204 36.66 15.70 7.00
CA ILE A 204 35.82 14.51 6.84
C ILE A 204 35.25 14.51 5.42
N ALA A 205 35.51 13.46 4.64
CA ALA A 205 35.14 13.41 3.22
C ALA A 205 35.65 14.66 2.43
N GLY A 206 36.82 15.17 2.80
CA GLY A 206 37.41 16.38 2.22
C GLY A 206 36.75 17.70 2.65
N LEU A 207 35.81 17.69 3.61
CA LEU A 207 35.10 18.86 4.11
C LEU A 207 35.72 19.35 5.43
N SER A 208 35.95 20.66 5.54
CA SER A 208 36.24 21.32 6.82
C SER A 208 35.01 21.39 7.71
N SER A 209 35.17 21.66 9.01
CA SER A 209 34.06 21.86 9.95
C SER A 209 33.01 22.86 9.45
N ASP A 210 33.44 24.00 8.89
CA ASP A 210 32.50 25.01 8.41
C ASP A 210 31.77 24.58 7.14
N GLN A 211 32.44 23.83 6.26
CA GLN A 211 31.81 23.25 5.07
C GLN A 211 30.82 22.14 5.45
N LEU A 212 31.17 21.31 6.42
CA LEU A 212 30.32 20.25 6.94
C LEU A 212 29.04 20.83 7.55
N LYS A 213 29.15 21.86 8.40
CA LYS A 213 27.98 22.56 8.98
C LYS A 213 27.06 23.16 7.92
N ARG A 214 27.61 23.70 6.82
CA ARG A 214 26.81 24.24 5.72
C ARG A 214 26.11 23.17 4.89
N LYS A 215 26.69 21.97 4.81
CA LYS A 215 26.13 20.84 4.07
C LYS A 215 25.12 20.02 4.88
N LEU A 216 25.23 20.02 6.20
CA LEU A 216 24.29 19.33 7.08
C LEU A 216 22.92 20.03 7.05
N GLN A 217 21.91 19.32 6.56
CA GLN A 217 20.54 19.81 6.55
C GLN A 217 19.78 19.20 7.73
N ARG A 218 19.31 20.05 8.65
CA ARG A 218 18.48 19.62 9.77
C ARG A 218 17.07 19.31 9.28
N ASN A 219 16.58 18.12 9.62
CA ASN A 219 15.22 17.68 9.35
C ASN A 219 14.55 17.19 10.64
N THR A 220 13.23 17.25 10.66
CA THR A 220 12.39 16.80 11.77
C THR A 220 11.28 15.91 11.24
N GLN A 221 11.17 14.71 11.80
CA GLN A 221 10.10 13.77 11.51
C GLN A 221 9.26 13.56 12.77
N ALA A 222 7.94 13.69 12.64
CA ALA A 222 7.01 13.39 13.71
C ALA A 222 6.36 12.04 13.42
N THR A 223 6.56 11.09 14.32
CA THR A 223 5.92 9.78 14.31
C THR A 223 4.84 9.75 15.38
N PHE A 224 3.64 9.34 15.02
CA PHE A 224 2.54 9.21 15.96
C PHE A 224 2.41 7.74 16.35
N THR A 225 2.64 7.45 17.63
CA THR A 225 2.39 6.12 18.19
C THR A 225 1.02 6.13 18.82
N PHE A 226 0.19 5.19 18.41
CA PHE A 226 -1.14 4.98 18.95
C PHE A 226 -1.05 3.84 19.96
N THR A 227 -1.17 4.15 21.24
CA THR A 227 -1.43 3.14 22.27
C THR A 227 -2.91 3.17 22.63
N PRO A 228 -3.42 2.10 23.24
CA PRO A 228 -4.79 2.07 23.76
C PRO A 228 -5.16 3.31 24.60
N ASP A 229 -4.22 3.82 25.38
CA ASP A 229 -4.48 4.88 26.36
C ASP A 229 -3.95 6.26 25.93
N SER A 230 -3.24 6.38 24.79
CA SER A 230 -2.63 7.66 24.40
C SER A 230 -2.25 7.75 22.92
N ILE A 231 -2.25 8.99 22.40
CA ILE A 231 -1.53 9.34 21.17
C ILE A 231 -0.23 10.01 21.59
N THR A 232 0.89 9.33 21.40
CA THR A 232 2.22 9.89 21.69
C THR A 232 2.85 10.36 20.38
N GLN A 233 3.08 11.66 20.25
CA GLN A 233 3.87 12.22 19.17
C GLN A 233 5.35 12.16 19.56
N ILE A 234 6.13 11.34 18.85
CA ILE A 234 7.58 11.29 18.96
C ILE A 234 8.14 12.16 17.84
N THR A 235 8.85 13.24 18.20
CA THR A 235 9.52 14.10 17.20
C THR A 235 11.01 13.77 17.21
N GLU A 236 11.49 13.21 16.12
CA GLU A 236 12.91 12.92 15.91
C GLU A 236 13.55 14.02 15.06
N SER A 237 14.65 14.60 15.55
CA SER A 237 15.52 15.45 14.75
C SER A 237 16.66 14.61 14.18
N PHE A 238 16.97 14.79 12.90
CA PHE A 238 18.14 14.17 12.27
C PHE A 238 18.77 15.13 11.26
N PHE A 239 19.98 14.82 10.82
CA PHE A 239 20.69 15.58 9.81
C PHE A 239 20.93 14.74 8.57
N MET A 240 20.96 15.41 7.42
CA MET A 240 21.23 14.78 6.13
C MET A 240 22.58 15.25 5.61
N LEU A 241 23.38 14.31 5.11
CA LEU A 241 24.68 14.57 4.51
C LEU A 241 24.84 13.78 3.21
N ASP A 242 25.09 14.50 2.12
CA ASP A 242 25.48 13.91 0.84
C ASP A 242 27.00 13.83 0.71
N LEU A 243 27.51 12.64 0.41
CA LEU A 243 28.93 12.38 0.17
C LEU A 243 29.14 11.38 -0.98
N LYS A 244 30.37 11.25 -1.45
CA LYS A 244 30.71 10.20 -2.42
C LYS A 244 30.62 8.84 -1.75
N THR A 245 30.14 7.82 -2.46
CA THR A 245 30.10 6.43 -1.96
C THR A 245 31.47 5.94 -1.51
N THR A 246 32.54 6.37 -2.19
CA THR A 246 33.94 6.06 -1.83
C THR A 246 34.36 6.60 -0.46
N ASP A 247 33.68 7.63 0.05
CA ASP A 247 34.00 8.27 1.33
C ASP A 247 33.26 7.61 2.51
N VAL A 248 32.24 6.78 2.24
CA VAL A 248 31.43 6.11 3.27
C VAL A 248 32.30 5.29 4.24
N PRO A 249 33.24 4.43 3.81
CA PRO A 249 34.07 3.67 4.75
C PRO A 249 34.97 4.54 5.64
N SER A 250 35.30 5.78 5.20
CA SER A 250 36.00 6.73 6.06
C SER A 250 35.07 7.34 7.11
N LEU A 251 33.80 7.56 6.77
CA LEU A 251 32.79 8.08 7.69
C LEU A 251 32.47 7.07 8.79
N GLU A 252 32.23 5.81 8.42
CA GLU A 252 31.98 4.70 9.36
C GLU A 252 33.06 4.58 10.44
N ARG A 253 34.34 4.62 10.03
CA ARG A 253 35.48 4.59 10.94
C ARG A 253 35.48 5.77 11.93
N ARG A 254 35.11 6.97 11.47
CA ARG A 254 35.07 8.18 12.31
C ARG A 254 33.90 8.18 13.29
N LEU A 255 32.81 7.51 12.94
CA LEU A 255 31.68 7.26 13.83
C LEU A 255 31.95 6.12 14.84
N GLY A 256 33.16 5.59 14.89
CA GLY A 256 33.51 4.51 15.82
C GLY A 256 33.21 3.11 15.28
N GLY A 257 33.20 2.94 13.95
CA GLY A 257 32.97 1.66 13.30
C GLY A 257 31.49 1.33 13.10
N VAL A 258 30.62 2.34 13.09
CA VAL A 258 29.20 2.17 12.77
C VAL A 258 29.07 1.75 11.31
N ASP A 259 28.46 0.59 11.06
CA ASP A 259 28.16 0.10 9.71
C ASP A 259 26.88 0.80 9.20
N LEU A 260 27.04 1.80 8.34
CA LEU A 260 25.93 2.65 7.89
C LEU A 260 24.94 1.91 6.97
N TYR A 261 25.28 0.70 6.51
CA TYR A 261 24.42 -0.16 5.72
C TYR A 261 23.60 -1.14 6.58
N LYS A 262 23.90 -1.27 7.87
CA LYS A 262 23.25 -2.26 8.73
C LYS A 262 21.79 -1.87 9.01
N ALA A 263 20.97 -2.91 9.08
CA ALA A 263 19.55 -2.85 9.43
C ALA A 263 19.38 -3.21 10.90
N ASP A 264 19.68 -2.28 11.80
CA ASP A 264 19.49 -2.46 13.23
C ASP A 264 18.48 -1.43 13.74
N GLY A 265 17.44 -1.87 14.45
CA GLY A 265 16.36 -0.99 14.94
C GLY A 265 16.85 0.09 15.90
N ASN A 266 18.04 -0.10 16.49
CA ASN A 266 18.67 0.86 17.40
C ASN A 266 19.62 1.83 16.69
N GLN A 267 19.86 1.65 15.39
CA GLN A 267 20.82 2.46 14.65
C GLN A 267 20.15 3.70 14.05
N THR A 268 20.49 4.86 14.62
CA THR A 268 19.90 6.16 14.25
C THR A 268 20.62 6.83 13.06
N SER A 269 21.87 6.45 12.79
CA SER A 269 22.67 6.92 11.66
C SER A 269 22.82 5.84 10.59
N GLN A 270 22.40 6.12 9.35
CA GLN A 270 22.24 5.13 8.30
C GLN A 270 22.23 5.75 6.90
N ILE A 271 22.61 4.98 5.88
CA ILE A 271 22.39 5.34 4.49
C ILE A 271 20.90 5.15 4.15
N ILE A 272 20.30 6.17 3.54
CA ILE A 272 18.89 6.12 3.13
C ILE A 272 18.69 6.19 1.62
N GLU A 273 19.67 6.72 0.89
CA GLU A 273 19.63 6.82 -0.57
C GLU A 273 21.03 6.72 -1.16
N LEU A 274 21.13 6.05 -2.30
CA LEU A 274 22.32 6.02 -3.15
C LEU A 274 21.94 6.49 -4.55
N SER A 275 22.84 7.18 -5.25
CA SER A 275 22.55 7.66 -6.60
C SER A 275 23.71 7.53 -7.60
N LYS A 276 23.33 7.40 -8.87
CA LYS A 276 24.23 7.37 -10.03
C LYS A 276 23.69 8.29 -11.11
N GLN A 277 24.56 9.16 -11.61
CA GLN A 277 24.28 9.96 -12.80
C GLN A 277 24.87 9.26 -14.03
N TYR A 278 24.06 9.16 -15.07
CA TYR A 278 24.45 8.60 -16.36
C TYR A 278 24.88 9.69 -17.32
N ALA A 279 25.97 9.43 -18.04
CA ALA A 279 26.39 10.23 -19.18
C ALA A 279 25.47 9.99 -20.39
N LEU A 280 25.50 10.90 -21.37
CA LEU A 280 24.60 10.83 -22.53
C LEU A 280 24.78 9.55 -23.36
N ASP A 281 26.02 9.09 -23.50
CA ASP A 281 26.37 7.84 -24.17
C ASP A 281 25.82 6.61 -23.42
N GLU A 282 25.87 6.60 -22.09
CA GLU A 282 25.27 5.54 -21.27
C GLU A 282 23.73 5.52 -21.38
N ILE A 283 23.11 6.70 -21.56
CA ILE A 283 21.67 6.81 -21.82
C ILE A 283 21.31 6.18 -23.17
N LEU A 284 22.15 6.39 -24.18
CA LEU A 284 21.92 5.94 -25.55
C LEU A 284 22.24 4.46 -25.77
N THR A 285 23.13 3.87 -24.95
CA THR A 285 23.65 2.50 -25.09
C THR A 285 22.92 1.46 -24.23
N THR A 286 21.74 1.79 -23.69
CA THR A 286 20.90 0.93 -22.82
C THR A 286 21.51 0.57 -21.46
N LYS A 287 22.70 1.08 -21.11
CA LYS A 287 23.40 0.82 -19.84
C LYS A 287 22.52 1.03 -18.61
N ARG A 288 21.66 2.03 -18.65
CA ARG A 288 20.64 2.31 -17.62
C ARG A 288 19.70 1.14 -17.35
N LEU A 289 19.23 0.47 -18.41
CA LEU A 289 18.32 -0.67 -18.29
C LEU A 289 19.06 -1.92 -17.80
N GLU A 290 20.33 -2.09 -18.19
CA GLU A 290 21.19 -3.16 -17.66
C GLU A 290 21.42 -3.00 -16.16
N ASP A 291 21.68 -1.78 -15.69
CA ASP A 291 21.88 -1.50 -14.27
C ASP A 291 20.59 -1.73 -13.47
N VAL A 292 19.42 -1.36 -14.02
CA VAL A 292 18.10 -1.69 -13.46
C VAL A 292 17.92 -3.21 -13.31
N LYS A 293 18.24 -3.98 -14.35
CA LYS A 293 18.17 -5.44 -14.32
C LYS A 293 19.11 -6.03 -13.26
N LYS A 294 20.38 -5.62 -13.27
CA LYS A 294 21.39 -6.11 -12.33
C LYS A 294 20.97 -5.84 -10.89
N ALA A 295 20.39 -4.67 -10.64
CA ALA A 295 19.89 -4.33 -9.33
C ALA A 295 18.67 -5.17 -8.92
N SER A 296 17.74 -5.42 -9.86
CA SER A 296 16.66 -6.38 -9.67
C SER A 296 17.18 -7.79 -9.33
N ASP A 297 18.23 -8.27 -10.01
CA ASP A 297 18.85 -9.56 -9.73
C ASP A 297 19.46 -9.63 -8.32
N ILE A 298 20.13 -8.54 -7.88
CA ILE A 298 20.66 -8.42 -6.51
C ILE A 298 19.53 -8.49 -5.48
N LEU A 299 18.43 -7.76 -5.72
CA LEU A 299 17.26 -7.77 -4.83
C LEU A 299 16.57 -9.13 -4.79
N ARG A 300 16.52 -9.84 -5.92
CA ARG A 300 15.95 -11.19 -6.02
C ARG A 300 16.77 -12.23 -5.28
N GLY A 301 18.09 -12.07 -5.27
CA GLY A 301 19.02 -12.92 -4.53
C GLY A 301 18.89 -12.81 -3.01
N ILE A 302 17.98 -11.97 -2.49
CA ILE A 302 17.76 -11.82 -1.07
C ILE A 302 16.87 -12.96 -0.56
N TYR A 303 17.52 -13.86 0.15
CA TYR A 303 16.88 -14.86 0.98
C TYR A 303 16.70 -14.28 2.37
N PHE A 304 15.46 -13.89 2.72
CA PHE A 304 15.08 -13.81 4.13
C PHE A 304 15.28 -15.22 4.71
N SER A 305 16.02 -15.34 5.80
CA SER A 305 16.40 -16.61 6.42
C SER A 305 15.23 -17.62 6.44
N ALA A 306 15.42 -18.75 5.74
CA ALA A 306 14.56 -19.94 5.64
C ALA A 306 13.18 -19.78 4.96
N TYR A 307 13.16 -19.84 3.62
CA TYR A 307 11.92 -20.14 2.89
C TYR A 307 11.39 -21.54 3.27
N GLY A 308 10.12 -21.61 3.68
CA GLY A 308 9.44 -22.84 4.05
C GLY A 308 9.45 -23.18 5.54
N ASN A 309 10.14 -22.39 6.38
CA ASN A 309 10.01 -22.46 7.83
C ASN A 309 9.35 -21.18 8.34
N TYR A 310 8.36 -21.35 9.20
CA TYR A 310 7.69 -20.26 9.88
C TYR A 310 8.69 -19.42 10.68
N ASN A 311 8.43 -18.10 10.82
CA ASN A 311 9.34 -17.14 11.47
C ASN A 311 9.62 -17.41 12.95
N ILE A 312 8.99 -18.43 13.50
CA ILE A 312 9.02 -18.85 14.88
C ILE A 312 9.07 -20.38 14.88
N SER A 313 9.80 -20.97 15.82
CA SER A 313 9.75 -22.44 16.03
C SER A 313 8.35 -22.86 16.51
N PRO A 314 7.97 -24.15 16.42
CA PRO A 314 6.73 -24.64 17.04
C PRO A 314 6.63 -24.28 18.53
N ASP A 315 7.75 -24.30 19.26
CA ASP A 315 7.81 -23.88 20.66
C ASP A 315 7.51 -22.39 20.83
N LYS A 316 8.13 -21.52 20.02
CA LYS A 316 7.85 -20.08 20.06
C LYS A 316 6.41 -19.75 19.62
N ALA A 317 5.87 -20.48 18.65
CA ALA A 317 4.47 -20.36 18.23
C ALA A 317 3.49 -20.77 19.31
N LYS A 318 3.81 -21.85 20.05
CA LYS A 318 3.05 -22.25 21.23
C LYS A 318 3.08 -21.16 22.30
N ASP A 319 4.25 -20.61 22.59
CA ASP A 319 4.40 -19.54 23.59
C ASP A 319 3.58 -18.30 23.22
N LEU A 320 3.69 -17.83 21.97
CA LEU A 320 2.94 -16.68 21.46
C LEU A 320 1.42 -16.95 21.38
N LEU A 321 1.00 -18.14 20.95
CA LEU A 321 -0.41 -18.51 20.95
C LEU A 321 -0.98 -18.52 22.38
N ASN A 322 -0.23 -19.05 23.35
CA ASN A 322 -0.65 -19.02 24.75
C ASN A 322 -0.75 -17.59 25.29
N GLU A 323 0.21 -16.73 24.95
CA GLU A 323 0.19 -15.31 25.30
C GLU A 323 -1.02 -14.58 24.68
N GLU A 324 -1.31 -14.82 23.40
CA GLU A 324 -2.45 -14.24 22.70
C GLU A 324 -3.79 -14.72 23.29
N LEU A 325 -3.91 -16.01 23.60
CA LEU A 325 -5.10 -16.56 24.27
C LEU A 325 -5.29 -16.01 25.68
N GLN A 326 -4.20 -15.81 26.43
CA GLN A 326 -4.26 -15.21 27.76
C GLN A 326 -4.71 -13.75 27.68
N MET A 327 -4.21 -13.00 26.69
CA MET A 327 -4.59 -11.61 26.46
C MET A 327 -6.06 -11.49 26.07
N LEU A 328 -6.51 -12.28 25.09
CA LEU A 328 -7.92 -12.37 24.69
C LEU A 328 -8.81 -12.70 25.89
N GLN A 329 -8.42 -13.68 26.71
CA GLN A 329 -9.20 -14.06 27.88
C GLN A 329 -9.28 -12.95 28.93
N SER A 330 -8.21 -12.18 29.14
CA SER A 330 -8.20 -11.06 30.08
C SER A 330 -9.14 -9.93 29.66
N ILE A 331 -9.40 -9.75 28.35
CA ILE A 331 -10.32 -8.74 27.82
C ILE A 331 -11.78 -9.13 28.08
N TYR A 332 -12.11 -10.42 28.04
CA TYR A 332 -13.45 -10.95 28.32
C TYR A 332 -13.66 -11.30 29.80
N ASP A 333 -12.72 -10.97 30.70
CA ASP A 333 -12.87 -11.16 32.14
C ASP A 333 -13.57 -9.94 32.77
N PRO A 334 -14.80 -10.09 33.30
CA PRO A 334 -15.54 -8.99 33.92
C PRO A 334 -14.86 -8.42 35.18
N THR A 335 -13.87 -9.11 35.76
CA THR A 335 -13.06 -8.55 36.86
C THR A 335 -11.93 -7.63 36.39
N ALA A 336 -11.57 -7.67 35.10
CA ALA A 336 -10.54 -6.82 34.48
C ALA A 336 -11.04 -5.42 34.08
N GLU A 337 -12.37 -5.21 34.02
CA GLU A 337 -13.00 -3.90 33.74
C GLU A 337 -12.58 -2.79 34.72
N LYS A 338 -12.06 -3.13 35.91
CA LYS A 338 -11.54 -2.13 36.85
C LYS A 338 -10.13 -1.61 36.54
N GLN A 339 -9.42 -2.14 35.53
CA GLN A 339 -8.02 -1.78 35.29
C GLN A 339 -7.64 -1.40 33.85
N LEU A 340 -8.45 -1.70 32.83
CA LEU A 340 -8.15 -1.27 31.46
C LEU A 340 -9.22 -0.32 30.91
N GLN A 341 -8.84 0.96 30.75
CA GLN A 341 -9.57 1.89 29.89
C GLN A 341 -9.29 1.49 28.43
N LEU A 342 -9.92 0.41 27.95
CA LEU A 342 -9.75 -0.02 26.57
C LEU A 342 -10.24 1.12 25.62
N PRO A 343 -9.49 1.49 24.58
CA PRO A 343 -9.90 2.50 23.61
C PRO A 343 -11.19 2.06 22.90
N PRO A 344 -11.98 3.00 22.36
CA PRO A 344 -13.29 2.74 21.78
C PRO A 344 -13.32 1.66 20.68
N ASN A 345 -12.20 1.41 20.01
CA ASN A 345 -12.10 0.47 18.87
C ASN A 345 -11.49 -0.89 19.25
N MET A 346 -11.04 -1.10 20.48
CA MET A 346 -10.39 -2.37 20.87
C MET A 346 -11.34 -3.58 20.78
N PRO A 347 -12.61 -3.50 21.23
CA PRO A 347 -13.51 -4.66 21.20
C PRO A 347 -13.76 -5.20 19.78
N LEU A 348 -13.82 -4.33 18.77
CA LEU A 348 -13.97 -4.72 17.36
C LEU A 348 -12.73 -5.47 16.85
N LEU A 349 -11.53 -4.97 17.16
CA LEU A 349 -10.26 -5.62 16.80
C LEU A 349 -10.13 -7.00 17.45
N VAL A 350 -10.58 -7.13 18.70
CA VAL A 350 -10.53 -8.38 19.47
C VAL A 350 -11.49 -9.41 18.89
N GLY A 351 -12.72 -9.01 18.56
CA GLY A 351 -13.71 -9.89 17.91
C GLY A 351 -13.22 -10.44 16.58
N ASP A 352 -12.57 -9.62 15.75
CA ASP A 352 -11.97 -10.05 14.48
C ASP A 352 -10.84 -11.06 14.67
N VAL A 353 -10.03 -10.91 15.72
CA VAL A 353 -8.95 -11.85 16.04
C VAL A 353 -9.50 -13.18 16.55
N VAL A 354 -10.52 -13.16 17.43
CA VAL A 354 -11.19 -14.38 17.90
C VAL A 354 -11.81 -15.15 16.73
N LYS A 355 -12.53 -14.43 15.86
CA LYS A 355 -13.09 -15.02 14.63
C LYS A 355 -12.00 -15.62 13.77
N LYS A 356 -10.91 -14.91 13.52
CA LYS A 356 -9.80 -15.42 12.71
C LYS A 356 -9.20 -16.71 13.26
N LEU A 357 -8.89 -16.77 14.56
CA LEU A 357 -8.38 -17.98 15.21
C LEU A 357 -9.38 -19.13 15.07
N ALA A 358 -10.66 -18.86 15.33
CA ALA A 358 -11.72 -19.86 15.18
C ALA A 358 -11.88 -20.31 13.72
N THR A 359 -11.82 -19.43 12.74
CA THR A 359 -11.87 -19.80 11.32
C THR A 359 -10.68 -20.66 10.92
N GLU A 360 -9.48 -20.38 11.43
CA GLU A 360 -8.25 -21.15 11.14
C GLU A 360 -8.37 -22.61 11.61
N LEU A 361 -8.81 -22.85 12.87
CA LEU A 361 -8.85 -24.19 13.47
C LEU A 361 -10.24 -24.88 13.39
N LEU A 362 -11.32 -24.12 13.59
CA LEU A 362 -12.70 -24.62 13.65
C LEU A 362 -13.47 -24.47 12.32
N LYS A 363 -12.91 -23.74 11.34
CA LYS A 363 -13.47 -23.45 10.00
C LYS A 363 -14.59 -22.40 9.98
N GLU A 364 -14.84 -21.85 8.79
CA GLU A 364 -15.84 -20.79 8.55
C GLU A 364 -17.25 -21.18 8.99
N GLU A 365 -17.60 -22.46 8.86
CA GLU A 365 -18.90 -23.01 9.28
C GLU A 365 -19.26 -22.70 10.75
N ILE A 366 -18.26 -22.52 11.61
CA ILE A 366 -18.44 -22.21 13.04
C ILE A 366 -18.57 -20.70 13.28
N THR A 367 -17.96 -19.88 12.44
CA THR A 367 -17.87 -18.42 12.61
C THR A 367 -18.94 -17.64 11.86
N GLU A 368 -19.41 -18.11 10.69
CA GLU A 368 -20.47 -17.44 9.93
C GLU A 368 -21.79 -17.22 10.70
N PRO A 369 -22.27 -18.17 11.53
CA PRO A 369 -23.52 -17.98 12.26
C PRO A 369 -23.44 -16.95 13.40
N LEU A 370 -22.24 -16.52 13.79
CA LEU A 370 -22.01 -15.63 14.94
C LEU A 370 -22.78 -14.31 14.83
N GLU A 371 -22.88 -13.73 13.64
CA GLU A 371 -23.59 -12.46 13.42
C GLU A 371 -25.11 -12.63 13.35
N ASN A 372 -25.58 -13.81 12.95
CA ASN A 372 -26.98 -14.02 12.53
C ASN A 372 -27.83 -14.74 13.59
N LEU A 373 -27.19 -15.37 14.57
CA LEU A 373 -27.88 -16.11 15.64
C LEU A 373 -27.98 -15.28 16.93
N SER A 374 -29.05 -15.54 17.69
CA SER A 374 -29.17 -15.11 19.09
C SER A 374 -28.06 -15.75 19.93
N VAL A 375 -27.82 -15.24 21.14
CA VAL A 375 -26.82 -15.83 22.04
C VAL A 375 -27.17 -17.28 22.35
N GLU A 376 -28.42 -17.57 22.71
CA GLU A 376 -28.88 -18.91 23.04
C GLU A 376 -28.74 -19.87 21.86
N ASP A 377 -29.17 -19.45 20.66
CA ASP A 377 -29.10 -20.30 19.47
C ASP A 377 -27.65 -20.54 19.06
N TYR A 378 -26.78 -19.54 19.19
CA TYR A 378 -25.36 -19.68 18.90
C TYR A 378 -24.68 -20.67 19.86
N VAL A 379 -24.98 -20.59 21.16
CA VAL A 379 -24.44 -21.53 22.17
C VAL A 379 -24.95 -22.95 21.92
N GLN A 380 -26.23 -23.12 21.58
CA GLN A 380 -26.77 -24.43 21.20
C GLN A 380 -26.10 -24.98 19.93
N PHE A 381 -25.90 -24.12 18.93
CA PHE A 381 -25.17 -24.46 17.72
C PHE A 381 -23.75 -24.93 18.03
N LEU A 382 -22.98 -24.17 18.83
CA LEU A 382 -21.63 -24.58 19.24
C LEU A 382 -21.65 -25.92 20.00
N THR A 383 -22.63 -26.11 20.90
CA THR A 383 -22.77 -27.37 21.67
C THR A 383 -23.02 -28.56 20.74
N SER A 384 -23.82 -28.38 19.68
CA SER A 384 -24.05 -29.42 18.66
C SER A 384 -22.77 -29.79 17.88
N LYS A 385 -21.77 -28.91 17.89
CA LYS A 385 -20.45 -29.09 17.26
C LYS A 385 -19.38 -29.57 18.24
N GLY A 386 -19.74 -29.85 19.50
CA GLY A 386 -18.85 -30.41 20.51
C GLY A 386 -18.29 -29.42 21.53
N TYR A 387 -18.76 -28.17 21.55
CA TYR A 387 -18.45 -27.22 22.61
C TYR A 387 -19.11 -27.62 23.94
N ILE A 388 -18.36 -27.56 25.04
CA ILE A 388 -18.87 -27.79 26.39
C ILE A 388 -18.94 -26.43 27.12
N PRO A 389 -20.15 -25.87 27.37
CA PRO A 389 -20.26 -24.60 28.09
C PRO A 389 -19.79 -24.73 29.55
N PRO A 390 -19.10 -23.73 30.11
CA PRO A 390 -18.68 -23.76 31.51
C PRO A 390 -19.90 -23.66 32.45
N GLU A 391 -19.83 -24.36 33.59
CA GLU A 391 -20.94 -24.55 34.54
C GLU A 391 -21.45 -23.26 35.20
N SER A 392 -20.66 -22.18 35.15
CA SER A 392 -21.02 -20.87 35.70
C SER A 392 -20.64 -19.76 34.73
N GLN A 393 -21.64 -19.24 34.01
CA GLN A 393 -21.54 -17.91 33.43
C GLN A 393 -22.63 -17.05 34.09
N THR A 394 -22.19 -16.07 34.88
CA THR A 394 -23.06 -14.97 35.29
C THR A 394 -23.55 -14.27 34.03
N GLN A 395 -24.86 -14.01 33.96
CA GLN A 395 -25.45 -13.08 32.99
C GLN A 395 -24.96 -11.67 33.36
N ASP A 396 -23.73 -11.36 32.93
CA ASP A 396 -23.19 -10.02 33.01
C ASP A 396 -23.85 -9.17 31.92
N SER A 397 -23.98 -7.86 32.16
CA SER A 397 -24.59 -6.87 31.26
C SER A 397 -23.74 -6.56 30.02
N LEU A 398 -23.18 -7.60 29.40
CA LEU A 398 -22.33 -7.50 28.21
C LEU A 398 -23.20 -7.50 26.94
N PRO A 399 -22.74 -6.85 25.86
CA PRO A 399 -23.38 -6.97 24.55
C PRO A 399 -23.44 -8.42 24.06
N ASP A 400 -24.51 -8.78 23.34
CA ASP A 400 -24.69 -10.12 22.76
C ASP A 400 -23.50 -10.58 21.91
N THR A 401 -22.88 -9.67 21.17
CA THR A 401 -21.68 -9.93 20.37
C THR A 401 -20.51 -10.39 21.24
N THR A 402 -20.27 -9.72 22.35
CA THR A 402 -19.20 -10.03 23.31
C THR A 402 -19.44 -11.39 23.98
N ILE A 403 -20.69 -11.73 24.31
CA ILE A 403 -21.03 -13.04 24.89
C ILE A 403 -20.77 -14.16 23.87
N LYS A 404 -21.18 -13.98 22.61
CA LYS A 404 -20.93 -14.94 21.53
C LYS A 404 -19.43 -15.14 21.25
N GLU A 405 -18.67 -14.05 21.19
CA GLU A 405 -17.21 -14.11 21.02
C GLU A 405 -16.51 -14.83 22.18
N ARG A 406 -16.96 -14.60 23.43
CA ARG A 406 -16.44 -15.31 24.60
C ARG A 406 -16.65 -16.82 24.48
N HIS A 407 -17.84 -17.25 24.06
CA HIS A 407 -18.12 -18.66 23.82
C HIS A 407 -17.27 -19.25 22.69
N LEU A 408 -17.11 -18.51 21.59
CA LEU A 408 -16.28 -18.90 20.46
C LEU A 408 -14.80 -19.08 20.88
N LEU A 409 -14.27 -18.16 21.69
CA LEU A 409 -12.92 -18.25 22.24
C LEU A 409 -12.76 -19.47 23.15
N GLN A 410 -13.75 -19.77 24.00
CA GLN A 410 -13.70 -20.98 24.84
C GLN A 410 -13.75 -22.26 24.01
N PHE A 411 -14.55 -22.28 22.94
CA PHE A 411 -14.59 -23.42 22.03
C PHE A 411 -13.25 -23.61 21.31
N TYR A 412 -12.63 -22.53 20.83
CA TYR A 412 -11.28 -22.56 20.27
C TYR A 412 -10.27 -23.14 21.29
N LYS A 413 -10.31 -22.70 22.55
CA LYS A 413 -9.41 -23.23 23.60
C LYS A 413 -9.62 -24.72 23.86
N GLN A 414 -10.87 -25.21 23.83
CA GLN A 414 -11.16 -26.63 23.95
C GLN A 414 -10.56 -27.41 22.77
N ALA A 415 -10.74 -26.92 21.54
CA ALA A 415 -10.14 -27.54 20.36
C ALA A 415 -8.61 -27.50 20.37
N TYR A 416 -8.00 -26.39 20.80
CA TYR A 416 -6.55 -26.26 20.97
C TYR A 416 -6.00 -27.30 21.96
N ASN A 417 -6.68 -27.52 23.09
CA ASN A 417 -6.28 -28.53 24.06
C ASN A 417 -6.38 -29.96 23.51
N GLN A 418 -7.31 -30.22 22.58
CA GLN A 418 -7.48 -31.52 21.94
C GLN A 418 -6.46 -31.74 20.80
N GLN A 419 -6.14 -30.69 20.05
CA GLN A 419 -5.30 -30.75 18.84
C GLN A 419 -4.20 -29.66 18.87
N PRO A 420 -3.29 -29.68 19.86
CA PRO A 420 -2.32 -28.60 20.05
C PRO A 420 -1.37 -28.47 18.87
N ALA A 421 -0.93 -29.58 18.26
CA ALA A 421 -0.01 -29.56 17.14
C ALA A 421 -0.60 -28.89 15.89
N GLU A 422 -1.87 -29.14 15.58
CA GLU A 422 -2.57 -28.54 14.44
C GLU A 422 -2.80 -27.04 14.66
N ALA A 423 -3.27 -26.66 15.85
CA ALA A 423 -3.42 -25.26 16.23
C ALA A 423 -2.07 -24.51 16.21
N ILE A 424 -0.98 -25.12 16.68
CA ILE A 424 0.36 -24.52 16.63
C ILE A 424 0.85 -24.38 15.18
N ASP A 425 0.65 -25.38 14.32
CA ASP A 425 1.03 -25.32 12.90
C ASP A 425 0.23 -24.25 12.13
N LEU A 426 -1.10 -24.23 12.31
CA LEU A 426 -1.96 -23.16 11.82
C LEU A 426 -1.52 -21.81 12.39
N TYR A 427 -1.10 -21.77 13.66
CA TYR A 427 -0.68 -20.54 14.27
C TYR A 427 0.63 -20.01 13.69
N GLN A 428 1.57 -20.93 13.43
CA GLN A 428 2.83 -20.69 12.74
C GLN A 428 2.62 -20.14 11.33
N LYS A 429 1.65 -20.68 10.57
CA LYS A 429 1.28 -20.21 9.21
C LYS A 429 0.87 -18.75 9.18
N GLY A 430 0.37 -18.22 10.29
CA GLY A 430 0.01 -16.81 10.42
C GLY A 430 1.17 -15.83 10.55
N TYR A 431 2.43 -16.29 10.57
CA TYR A 431 3.64 -15.47 10.52
C TYR A 431 4.33 -15.59 9.15
N PRO A 432 3.73 -15.05 8.06
CA PRO A 432 4.30 -15.16 6.73
C PRO A 432 5.68 -14.52 6.65
N ASN A 433 6.62 -15.28 6.09
CA ASN A 433 7.75 -14.75 5.33
C ASN A 433 7.32 -14.74 3.87
N THR A 434 6.96 -13.58 3.32
CA THR A 434 6.75 -13.52 1.87
C THR A 434 8.09 -13.51 1.15
N ARG A 435 8.16 -14.19 -0.01
CA ARG A 435 9.28 -13.94 -0.94
C ARG A 435 9.23 -12.46 -1.33
N PRO A 436 10.38 -11.79 -1.52
CA PRO A 436 10.40 -10.50 -2.18
C PRO A 436 9.59 -10.61 -3.47
N LEU A 437 8.50 -9.85 -3.53
CA LEU A 437 7.80 -9.62 -4.78
C LEU A 437 8.53 -8.48 -5.47
N ILE A 438 9.07 -8.75 -6.66
CA ILE A 438 9.78 -7.75 -7.44
C ILE A 438 8.90 -7.38 -8.62
N THR A 439 8.59 -6.10 -8.73
CA THR A 439 7.88 -5.52 -9.86
C THR A 439 8.76 -4.48 -10.52
N ILE A 440 8.73 -4.44 -11.85
CA ILE A 440 9.36 -3.37 -12.62
C ILE A 440 8.26 -2.59 -13.29
N ASP A 441 8.08 -1.33 -12.90
CA ASP A 441 7.09 -0.43 -13.46
C ASP A 441 7.76 0.64 -14.32
N ALA A 442 7.12 1.00 -15.43
CA ALA A 442 7.47 2.20 -16.18
C ALA A 442 6.24 3.07 -16.39
N GLU A 443 6.39 4.35 -16.06
CA GLU A 443 5.41 5.38 -16.34
C GLU A 443 5.81 6.11 -17.62
N THR A 444 4.89 6.18 -18.58
CA THR A 444 5.05 7.00 -19.79
C THR A 444 4.07 8.16 -19.75
N ILE A 445 4.60 9.37 -19.62
CA ILE A 445 3.81 10.61 -19.63
C ILE A 445 3.89 11.26 -21.01
N ARG A 446 2.73 11.57 -21.60
CA ARG A 446 2.63 12.22 -22.93
C ARG A 446 1.55 13.29 -22.96
N ASP A 447 1.69 14.18 -23.95
CA ASP A 447 0.62 15.06 -24.39
C ASP A 447 -0.56 14.23 -24.91
N GLY A 448 -1.79 14.59 -24.54
CA GLY A 448 -3.00 13.86 -24.92
C GLY A 448 -3.27 13.84 -26.42
N ALA A 449 -2.85 14.84 -27.19
CA ALA A 449 -2.95 14.79 -28.65
C ALA A 449 -2.03 13.72 -29.27
N ARG A 450 -1.05 13.20 -28.49
CA ARG A 450 -0.16 12.12 -28.89
C ARG A 450 -0.60 10.73 -28.41
N ILE A 451 -1.79 10.61 -27.80
CA ILE A 451 -2.30 9.33 -27.27
C ILE A 451 -2.35 8.21 -28.32
N LYS A 452 -2.60 8.56 -29.59
CA LYS A 452 -2.57 7.64 -30.74
C LYS A 452 -1.21 6.99 -31.00
N LYS A 453 -0.13 7.59 -30.48
CA LYS A 453 1.26 7.10 -30.62
C LYS A 453 1.73 6.33 -29.38
N LEU A 454 0.90 6.20 -28.34
CA LEU A 454 1.24 5.37 -27.19
C LEU A 454 1.28 3.90 -27.60
N LYS A 455 2.39 3.25 -27.27
CA LYS A 455 2.63 1.83 -27.51
C LYS A 455 2.75 1.11 -26.16
N VAL A 456 2.18 -0.08 -26.11
CA VAL A 456 2.42 -1.07 -25.06
C VAL A 456 3.35 -2.09 -25.65
N LEU A 457 4.42 -2.41 -24.93
CA LEU A 457 5.37 -3.43 -25.35
C LEU A 457 4.76 -4.82 -25.11
N SER A 458 5.19 -5.81 -25.89
CA SER A 458 4.51 -7.11 -26.05
C SER A 458 4.47 -8.00 -24.80
N LEU A 459 5.44 -7.87 -23.90
CA LEU A 459 5.59 -8.62 -22.65
C LEU A 459 5.22 -7.75 -21.44
N ALA A 460 4.84 -6.49 -21.67
CA ALA A 460 4.40 -5.57 -20.64
C ALA A 460 2.90 -5.73 -20.38
N LYS A 461 2.51 -5.77 -19.10
CA LYS A 461 1.10 -5.65 -18.71
C LYS A 461 0.76 -4.19 -18.46
N ILE A 462 -0.43 -3.74 -18.88
CA ILE A 462 -0.91 -2.40 -18.51
C ILE A 462 -1.34 -2.45 -17.05
N PHE A 463 -0.75 -1.60 -16.21
CA PHE A 463 -1.08 -1.49 -14.79
C PHE A 463 -2.14 -0.42 -14.53
N SER A 464 -1.98 0.76 -15.15
CA SER A 464 -2.98 1.82 -15.09
C SER A 464 -2.88 2.80 -16.26
N LEU A 465 -4.02 3.44 -16.56
CA LEU A 465 -4.15 4.50 -17.55
C LEU A 465 -4.85 5.69 -16.92
N GLN A 466 -4.22 6.86 -16.99
CA GLN A 466 -4.82 8.13 -16.57
C GLN A 466 -4.77 9.16 -17.70
N ILE A 467 -5.84 9.93 -17.85
CA ILE A 467 -5.97 11.04 -18.80
C ILE A 467 -6.57 12.21 -18.04
N ARG A 468 -5.77 13.24 -17.81
CA ARG A 468 -6.15 14.39 -16.98
C ARG A 468 -5.86 15.71 -17.66
N GLN A 469 -6.73 16.67 -17.43
CA GLN A 469 -6.42 18.07 -17.72
C GLN A 469 -5.43 18.59 -16.66
N PRO A 470 -4.35 19.30 -17.05
CA PRO A 470 -3.38 19.86 -16.11
C PRO A 470 -4.02 20.82 -15.10
N ALA A 471 -3.50 20.83 -13.86
CA ALA A 471 -4.07 21.59 -12.74
C ALA A 471 -4.16 23.11 -12.95
N SER A 472 -3.49 23.67 -13.96
CA SER A 472 -3.58 25.09 -14.32
C SER A 472 -4.85 25.47 -15.08
N SER A 473 -5.65 24.51 -15.56
CA SER A 473 -6.94 24.80 -16.18
C SER A 473 -8.05 24.87 -15.15
N SER A 474 -8.95 25.85 -15.30
CA SER A 474 -10.17 25.92 -14.51
C SER A 474 -11.03 24.65 -14.65
N SER A 475 -10.88 23.88 -15.73
CA SER A 475 -11.52 22.57 -15.92
C SER A 475 -10.73 21.40 -15.30
N LYS A 476 -11.44 20.48 -14.64
CA LYS A 476 -10.87 19.31 -13.93
C LYS A 476 -11.32 17.99 -14.56
N ASN A 477 -11.36 17.87 -15.89
CA ASN A 477 -11.71 16.59 -16.50
C ASN A 477 -10.58 15.57 -16.27
N ASN A 478 -10.93 14.41 -15.72
CA ASN A 478 -10.02 13.32 -15.44
C ASN A 478 -10.70 11.97 -15.73
N PHE A 479 -9.90 11.05 -16.25
CA PHE A 479 -10.20 9.63 -16.31
C PHE A 479 -8.99 8.89 -15.76
N GLY A 480 -9.18 8.06 -14.74
CA GLY A 480 -8.16 7.16 -14.20
C GLY A 480 -8.76 5.78 -14.02
N PHE A 481 -8.12 4.77 -14.60
CA PHE A 481 -8.53 3.38 -14.50
C PHE A 481 -7.29 2.48 -14.38
N GLY A 482 -7.28 1.57 -13.41
CA GLY A 482 -6.16 0.68 -13.16
C GLY A 482 -6.13 0.11 -11.75
N ARG A 483 -5.03 -0.53 -11.37
CA ARG A 483 -4.87 -1.10 -10.03
C ARG A 483 -4.49 -0.05 -8.98
N THR A 484 -4.98 -0.21 -7.76
CA THR A 484 -4.60 0.62 -6.59
C THR A 484 -3.21 0.27 -6.07
N ALA A 485 -2.88 -1.02 -6.04
CA ALA A 485 -1.63 -1.59 -5.55
C ALA A 485 -1.31 -2.90 -6.29
N HIS A 486 -0.05 -3.34 -6.24
CA HIS A 486 0.41 -4.56 -6.92
C HIS A 486 -0.15 -5.85 -6.33
N ASP A 487 -0.42 -5.86 -5.02
CA ASP A 487 -0.88 -7.01 -4.25
C ASP A 487 -2.40 -7.16 -4.21
N ARG A 488 -3.13 -6.22 -4.82
CA ARG A 488 -4.60 -6.22 -4.84
C ARG A 488 -5.12 -6.27 -6.26
N ASN A 489 -5.97 -7.24 -6.54
CA ASN A 489 -6.79 -7.30 -7.76
C ASN A 489 -7.94 -6.26 -7.74
N GLU A 490 -7.70 -5.12 -7.11
CA GLU A 490 -8.66 -4.06 -6.90
C GLU A 490 -8.49 -3.02 -8.01
N ALA A 491 -9.46 -2.99 -8.92
CA ALA A 491 -9.54 -1.97 -9.94
C ALA A 491 -10.14 -0.69 -9.33
N GLN A 492 -9.42 0.41 -9.50
CA GLN A 492 -9.91 1.74 -9.18
C GLN A 492 -10.37 2.44 -10.45
N LEU A 493 -11.60 2.96 -10.42
CA LEU A 493 -12.06 3.97 -11.36
C LEU A 493 -12.13 5.32 -10.63
N SER A 494 -11.50 6.32 -11.22
CA SER A 494 -11.52 7.71 -10.77
C SER A 494 -11.84 8.59 -11.97
N THR A 495 -13.06 9.13 -12.02
CA THR A 495 -13.48 10.01 -13.12
C THR A 495 -14.03 11.31 -12.55
N THR A 496 -13.59 12.43 -13.11
CA THR A 496 -14.17 13.74 -12.85
C THR A 496 -14.51 14.42 -14.16
N THR A 497 -15.68 15.04 -14.23
CA THR A 497 -16.10 15.82 -15.40
C THR A 497 -16.74 17.13 -14.97
N ASN A 498 -16.42 18.20 -15.69
CA ASN A 498 -17.19 19.44 -15.58
C ASN A 498 -18.61 19.20 -16.10
N LEU A 499 -19.60 19.81 -15.43
CA LEU A 499 -20.96 19.89 -15.94
C LEU A 499 -20.99 20.89 -17.12
N GLY A 500 -21.14 20.40 -18.36
CA GLY A 500 -21.20 21.29 -19.54
C GLY A 500 -20.49 20.83 -20.82
N ARG A 501 -19.82 19.66 -20.79
CA ARG A 501 -19.16 18.87 -21.87
C ARG A 501 -17.68 18.63 -21.58
N SER A 502 -17.23 17.40 -21.83
CA SER A 502 -15.84 16.95 -21.71
C SER A 502 -15.52 16.00 -22.87
N GLU A 503 -14.34 16.16 -23.48
CA GLU A 503 -13.85 15.25 -24.52
C GLU A 503 -13.56 13.84 -23.98
N LEU A 504 -13.55 13.66 -22.65
CA LEU A 504 -13.39 12.37 -21.99
C LEU A 504 -14.72 11.63 -21.75
N LEU A 505 -15.88 12.28 -21.91
CA LEU A 505 -17.18 11.67 -21.60
C LEU A 505 -17.41 10.29 -22.23
N PRO A 506 -17.09 10.05 -23.53
CA PRO A 506 -17.28 8.72 -24.11
C PRO A 506 -16.45 7.63 -23.42
N LEU A 507 -15.22 7.96 -22.98
CA LEU A 507 -14.34 7.02 -22.29
C LEU A 507 -14.81 6.79 -20.84
N GLN A 508 -15.24 7.85 -20.16
CA GLN A 508 -15.79 7.78 -18.80
C GLN A 508 -17.09 6.97 -18.77
N GLU A 509 -17.96 7.17 -19.76
CA GLU A 509 -19.21 6.42 -19.94
C GLU A 509 -18.94 4.93 -20.19
N TRP A 510 -18.00 4.63 -21.11
CA TRP A 510 -17.56 3.26 -21.36
C TRP A 510 -17.07 2.57 -20.08
N ALA A 511 -16.24 3.25 -19.28
CA ALA A 511 -15.68 2.68 -18.07
C ALA A 511 -16.74 2.45 -16.98
N CYS A 512 -17.66 3.41 -16.77
CA CYS A 512 -18.77 3.26 -15.82
C CYS A 512 -19.61 2.03 -16.15
N ASN A 513 -20.00 1.87 -17.42
CA ASN A 513 -20.78 0.72 -17.86
C ASN A 513 -20.03 -0.60 -17.65
N ARG A 514 -18.71 -0.61 -17.90
CA ARG A 514 -17.87 -1.81 -17.76
C ARG A 514 -17.76 -2.31 -16.34
N ILE A 515 -17.78 -1.42 -15.36
CA ILE A 515 -17.73 -1.79 -13.94
C ILE A 515 -19.12 -1.92 -13.31
N GLY A 516 -20.19 -1.83 -14.10
CA GLY A 516 -21.58 -2.01 -13.67
C GLY A 516 -22.23 -0.77 -13.05
N ILE A 517 -21.61 0.42 -13.15
CA ILE A 517 -22.28 1.66 -12.75
C ILE A 517 -23.30 2.02 -13.81
N THR A 518 -24.55 2.16 -13.37
CA THR A 518 -25.65 2.61 -14.21
C THR A 518 -26.34 3.83 -13.59
N PHE A 519 -27.05 4.58 -14.42
CA PHE A 519 -27.78 5.78 -13.99
C PHE A 519 -29.28 5.54 -14.21
N SER A 520 -30.07 5.74 -13.15
CA SER A 520 -31.52 5.56 -13.15
C SER A 520 -32.25 6.84 -13.56
N HIS A 521 -33.47 6.66 -14.10
CA HIS A 521 -34.33 7.75 -14.55
C HIS A 521 -34.89 8.57 -13.38
#